data_AF-A0A450V684-F1
#
_entry.id   AF-A0A450V684-F1
#
_cell.length_a   1.000
_cell.length_b   1.000
_cell.length_c   1.000
_cell.angle_alpha   90.00
_cell.angle_beta   90.00
_cell.angle_gamma   90.00
#
_symmetry.space_group_name_H-M   'P 1'
#
loop_
_entity.id
_entity.type
_entity.pdbx_description
1 polymer ?
#
loop_
_entity_poly.entity_id
_entity_poly.type
_entity_poly.pdbx_seq_one_letter_code
_entity_poly.pdbx_strand_id
1 'polypeptide(L)'
;MAGKHIVTIEGLNDRDHHALNPIQEAIVAEGASQCGCCTPGIVVALTGFFLAPRATNAPFDERQAIAAVGGNICRCTGYQSIKRAIMRLCRQFSRPDASDSDTHIHRLVDRKILLPYFLDIPHRLRKLPHPRGDAPSKPSPETIIVGGGTNLWVAEPGELYQADLIYLSRQRDLKGIRVEKDRCYMGAMTTFQEIEDSPVMQGLFPRIREYFQRMASPSIRGRGTVGGNIVNASPRGDLSVFFLALGTRVLLNNGENRRELALEDFFTGHEQLEDQDEILEGIHFSLPPQEAFFHFEKVSRRAHFDAACVNSAIQMTVDDGVIRQIRLSAGGVAPIPLYLSDTTDYLTDREITPGSIREAGSIAQAEISPTGDARGSADYKRLLLRQLIYAHFITLFPERVTLEALR
;
A
#
# COMPACT_ATOMS: atom_id res chain seq x y z
N MET A 1 8.76 -17.92 -4.45
CA MET A 1 8.00 -18.76 -3.49
C MET A 1 8.85 -19.82 -2.77
N ALA A 2 10.04 -20.19 -3.27
CA ALA A 2 10.87 -21.21 -2.63
C ALA A 2 11.21 -20.90 -1.16
N GLY A 3 11.07 -21.93 -0.29
CA GLY A 3 11.21 -21.82 1.17
C GLY A 3 9.96 -21.34 1.92
N LYS A 4 8.77 -21.36 1.29
CA LYS A 4 7.49 -20.95 1.88
C LYS A 4 6.49 -22.11 1.90
N HIS A 5 5.55 -22.07 2.83
CA HIS A 5 4.37 -22.94 2.86
C HIS A 5 3.26 -22.29 2.04
N ILE A 6 2.83 -22.96 0.96
CA ILE A 6 1.74 -22.50 0.09
C ILE A 6 0.49 -23.27 0.48
N VAL A 7 -0.58 -22.53 0.75
CA VAL A 7 -1.89 -23.09 1.10
C VAL A 7 -2.91 -22.62 0.08
N THR A 8 -3.59 -23.57 -0.56
CA THR A 8 -4.74 -23.33 -1.43
C THR A 8 -6.03 -23.67 -0.69
N ILE A 9 -7.18 -23.47 -1.34
CA ILE A 9 -8.49 -23.76 -0.73
C ILE A 9 -8.62 -25.23 -0.29
N GLU A 10 -8.02 -26.15 -1.03
CA GLU A 10 -8.01 -27.59 -0.75
C GLU A 10 -7.16 -27.94 0.47
N GLY A 11 -6.16 -27.10 0.79
CA GLY A 11 -5.31 -27.26 1.97
C GLY A 11 -5.97 -26.82 3.28
N LEU A 12 -7.19 -26.28 3.23
CA LEU A 12 -7.92 -25.80 4.41
C LEU A 12 -8.93 -26.81 4.97
N ASN A 13 -9.11 -27.95 4.30
CA ASN A 13 -10.08 -28.98 4.68
C ASN A 13 -9.40 -30.32 4.93
N ASP A 14 -9.94 -31.05 5.91
CA ASP A 14 -9.53 -32.43 6.15
C ASP A 14 -10.02 -33.29 4.96
N ARG A 15 -9.06 -33.90 4.25
CA ARG A 15 -9.34 -34.70 3.05
C ARG A 15 -10.09 -35.98 3.38
N ASP A 16 -9.93 -36.51 4.59
CA ASP A 16 -10.47 -37.81 4.98
C ASP A 16 -11.89 -37.69 5.53
N HIS A 17 -12.22 -36.57 6.17
CA HIS A 17 -13.49 -36.38 6.87
C HIS A 17 -14.49 -35.47 6.15
N HIS A 18 -14.10 -34.86 5.02
CA HIS A 18 -14.93 -33.89 4.26
C HIS A 18 -15.58 -32.79 5.12
N ALA A 19 -14.97 -32.48 6.26
CA ALA A 19 -15.50 -31.48 7.19
C ALA A 19 -15.17 -30.07 6.70
N LEU A 20 -16.17 -29.20 6.72
CA LEU A 20 -15.96 -27.77 6.48
C LEU A 20 -15.28 -27.15 7.70
N ASN A 21 -14.36 -26.22 7.46
CA ASN A 21 -13.84 -25.38 8.54
C ASN A 21 -14.86 -24.28 8.90
N PRO A 22 -14.74 -23.63 10.07
CA PRO A 22 -15.70 -22.61 10.52
C PRO A 22 -15.94 -21.48 9.51
N ILE A 23 -14.90 -21.08 8.75
CA ILE A 23 -15.02 -20.03 7.73
C ILE A 23 -15.97 -20.49 6.62
N GLN A 24 -15.78 -21.70 6.11
CA GLN A 24 -16.64 -22.28 5.09
C GLN A 24 -18.07 -22.55 5.60
N GLU A 25 -18.21 -23.03 6.84
CA GLU A 25 -19.52 -23.20 7.49
C GLU A 25 -20.29 -21.88 7.56
N ALA A 26 -19.62 -20.78 7.94
CA ALA A 26 -20.25 -19.46 7.99
C ALA A 26 -20.65 -18.97 6.59
N ILE A 27 -19.85 -19.26 5.56
CA ILE A 27 -20.19 -18.93 4.18
C ILE A 27 -21.46 -19.67 3.72
N VAL A 28 -21.59 -20.96 4.06
CA VAL A 28 -22.77 -21.77 3.75
C VAL A 28 -23.99 -21.27 4.53
N ALA A 29 -23.85 -21.10 5.85
CA ALA A 29 -24.95 -20.72 6.74
C ALA A 29 -25.59 -19.37 6.39
N GLU A 30 -24.81 -18.41 5.89
CA GLU A 30 -25.29 -17.06 5.58
C GLU A 30 -25.71 -16.87 4.11
N GLY A 31 -25.64 -17.92 3.28
CA GLY A 31 -25.89 -17.83 1.84
C GLY A 31 -24.86 -16.94 1.13
N ALA A 32 -23.61 -17.00 1.56
CA ALA A 32 -22.51 -16.17 1.05
C ALA A 32 -21.83 -16.74 -0.20
N SER A 33 -22.44 -17.74 -0.83
CA SER A 33 -22.01 -18.35 -2.09
C SER A 33 -23.21 -18.57 -3.00
N GLN A 34 -23.08 -18.24 -4.29
CA GLN A 34 -24.08 -18.53 -5.33
C GLN A 34 -23.43 -19.34 -6.45
N CYS A 35 -22.76 -18.69 -7.41
CA CYS A 35 -22.02 -19.41 -8.46
C CYS A 35 -20.76 -20.12 -7.96
N GLY A 36 -20.30 -19.81 -6.74
CA GLY A 36 -19.13 -20.42 -6.11
C GLY A 36 -17.76 -19.95 -6.62
N CYS A 37 -17.67 -19.33 -7.80
CA CYS A 37 -16.38 -19.02 -8.44
C CYS A 37 -15.44 -18.13 -7.59
N CYS A 38 -15.98 -17.10 -6.92
CA CYS A 38 -15.18 -16.23 -6.05
C CYS A 38 -14.94 -16.78 -4.63
N THR A 39 -15.67 -17.83 -4.25
CA THR A 39 -15.72 -18.33 -2.86
C THR A 39 -14.36 -18.84 -2.36
N PRO A 40 -13.55 -19.58 -3.16
CA PRO A 40 -12.21 -19.98 -2.75
C PRO A 40 -11.32 -18.80 -2.32
N GLY A 41 -11.30 -17.72 -3.11
CA GLY A 41 -10.49 -16.53 -2.82
C GLY A 41 -10.93 -15.84 -1.53
N ILE A 42 -12.24 -15.73 -1.29
CA ILE A 42 -12.80 -15.16 -0.07
C ILE A 42 -12.41 -15.99 1.16
N VAL A 43 -12.55 -17.32 1.09
CA VAL A 43 -12.20 -18.22 2.20
C VAL A 43 -10.70 -18.14 2.52
N VAL A 44 -9.83 -18.15 1.50
CA VAL A 44 -8.38 -18.04 1.69
C VAL A 44 -8.01 -16.66 2.27
N ALA A 45 -8.61 -15.58 1.79
CA ALA A 45 -8.37 -14.23 2.31
C ALA A 45 -8.81 -14.09 3.77
N LEU A 46 -9.97 -14.63 4.15
CA LEU A 46 -10.42 -14.66 5.54
C LEU A 46 -9.50 -15.52 6.41
N THR A 47 -9.04 -16.66 5.90
CA THR A 47 -8.05 -17.49 6.62
C THR A 47 -6.77 -16.71 6.88
N GLY A 48 -6.29 -15.94 5.88
CA GLY A 48 -5.16 -15.03 6.02
C GLY A 48 -5.39 -13.95 7.09
N PHE A 49 -6.58 -13.37 7.16
CA PHE A 49 -6.97 -12.45 8.23
C PHE A 49 -6.90 -13.11 9.62
N PHE A 50 -7.42 -14.34 9.77
CA PHE A 50 -7.36 -15.06 11.04
C PHE A 50 -5.93 -15.40 11.46
N LEU A 51 -5.04 -15.71 10.50
CA LEU A 51 -3.63 -16.05 10.72
C LEU A 51 -2.73 -14.85 11.05
N ALA A 52 -3.16 -13.63 10.69
CA ALA A 52 -2.34 -12.43 10.85
C ALA A 52 -1.90 -12.21 12.32
N PRO A 53 -0.61 -11.86 12.57
CA PRO A 53 -0.11 -11.60 13.91
C PRO A 53 -0.97 -10.58 14.67
N ARG A 54 -1.24 -10.86 15.93
CA ARG A 54 -2.08 -10.03 16.80
C ARG A 54 -1.70 -10.22 18.26
N ALA A 55 -2.02 -9.21 19.07
CA ALA A 55 -1.89 -9.33 20.52
C ALA A 55 -2.78 -10.48 21.04
N THR A 56 -2.29 -11.19 22.06
CA THR A 56 -3.04 -12.26 22.72
C THR A 56 -4.38 -11.73 23.22
N ASN A 57 -5.46 -12.46 22.97
CA ASN A 57 -6.84 -12.08 23.33
C ASN A 57 -7.39 -10.79 22.69
N ALA A 58 -6.70 -10.18 21.71
CA ALA A 58 -7.29 -9.09 20.95
C ALA A 58 -8.49 -9.60 20.13
N PRO A 59 -9.66 -8.94 20.20
CA PRO A 59 -10.84 -9.37 19.45
C PRO A 59 -10.61 -9.27 17.94
N PHE A 60 -11.31 -10.11 17.17
CA PHE A 60 -11.32 -10.00 15.71
C PHE A 60 -12.18 -8.79 15.30
N ASP A 61 -11.55 -7.78 14.71
CA ASP A 61 -12.23 -6.58 14.26
C ASP A 61 -12.99 -6.84 12.93
N GLU A 62 -14.30 -6.60 12.96
CA GLU A 62 -15.17 -6.83 11.79
C GLU A 62 -14.77 -5.96 10.59
N ARG A 63 -14.32 -4.71 10.82
CA ARG A 63 -13.93 -3.80 9.73
C ARG A 63 -12.66 -4.28 9.05
N GLN A 64 -11.67 -4.74 9.82
CA GLN A 64 -10.45 -5.34 9.28
C GLN A 64 -10.73 -6.64 8.53
N ALA A 65 -11.63 -7.48 9.03
CA ALA A 65 -12.03 -8.72 8.34
C ALA A 65 -12.69 -8.43 6.99
N ILE A 66 -13.55 -7.40 6.92
CA ILE A 66 -14.14 -6.92 5.66
C ILE A 66 -13.06 -6.34 4.74
N ALA A 67 -12.12 -5.56 5.28
CA ALA A 67 -11.02 -4.99 4.51
C ALA A 67 -10.12 -6.07 3.90
N ALA A 68 -9.86 -7.16 4.64
CA ALA A 68 -9.04 -8.29 4.19
C ALA A 68 -9.60 -8.98 2.94
N VAL A 69 -10.93 -9.00 2.78
CA VAL A 69 -11.57 -9.54 1.57
C VAL A 69 -11.79 -8.49 0.48
N GLY A 70 -11.40 -7.22 0.69
CA GLY A 70 -11.67 -6.11 -0.24
C GLY A 70 -11.07 -6.25 -1.64
N GLY A 71 -10.13 -7.18 -1.84
CA GLY A 71 -9.60 -7.56 -3.16
C GLY A 71 -10.40 -8.65 -3.90
N ASN A 72 -11.41 -9.25 -3.27
CA ASN A 72 -12.19 -10.34 -3.85
C ASN A 72 -13.48 -9.79 -4.47
N ILE A 73 -13.65 -10.02 -5.76
CA ILE A 73 -14.80 -9.52 -6.50
C ILE A 73 -15.87 -10.62 -6.58
N CYS A 74 -17.06 -10.32 -6.07
CA CYS A 74 -18.24 -11.16 -6.18
C CYS A 74 -19.32 -10.42 -6.98
N ARG A 75 -19.80 -11.04 -8.06
CA ARG A 75 -20.87 -10.45 -8.88
C ARG A 75 -22.27 -10.91 -8.47
N CYS A 76 -22.37 -12.04 -7.77
CA CYS A 76 -23.64 -12.73 -7.53
C CYS A 76 -24.31 -12.33 -6.21
N THR A 77 -23.55 -12.27 -5.10
CA THR A 77 -24.12 -12.14 -3.75
C THR A 77 -24.49 -10.72 -3.32
N GLY A 78 -24.03 -9.71 -4.06
CA GLY A 78 -24.13 -8.31 -3.63
C GLY A 78 -23.37 -8.00 -2.32
N TYR A 79 -22.45 -8.87 -1.89
CA TYR A 79 -21.59 -8.78 -0.70
C TYR A 79 -22.29 -8.82 0.67
N GLN A 80 -23.60 -8.57 0.78
CA GLN A 80 -24.24 -8.48 2.10
C GLN A 80 -24.23 -9.81 2.86
N SER A 81 -24.41 -10.94 2.18
CA SER A 81 -24.29 -12.26 2.82
C SER A 81 -22.85 -12.58 3.23
N ILE A 82 -21.86 -12.17 2.44
CA ILE A 82 -20.44 -12.30 2.80
C ILE A 82 -20.14 -11.49 4.07
N LYS A 83 -20.64 -10.25 4.17
CA LYS A 83 -20.49 -9.43 5.37
C LYS A 83 -21.12 -10.09 6.60
N ARG A 84 -22.33 -10.66 6.48
CA ARG A 84 -22.94 -11.41 7.59
C ARG A 84 -22.11 -12.61 8.03
N ALA A 85 -21.55 -13.38 7.08
CA ALA A 85 -20.65 -14.49 7.39
C ALA A 85 -19.42 -14.02 8.17
N ILE A 86 -18.82 -12.89 7.77
CA ILE A 86 -17.68 -12.29 8.47
C ILE A 86 -18.05 -11.85 9.89
N MET A 87 -19.18 -11.15 10.06
CA MET A 87 -19.66 -10.71 11.37
C MET A 87 -19.95 -11.90 12.29
N ARG A 88 -20.59 -12.95 11.75
CA ARG A 88 -20.83 -14.21 12.46
C ARG A 88 -19.52 -14.81 12.98
N LEU A 89 -18.51 -14.91 12.12
CA LEU A 89 -17.19 -15.43 12.48
C LEU A 89 -16.51 -14.59 13.56
N CYS A 90 -16.48 -13.26 13.40
CA CYS A 90 -15.86 -12.38 14.39
C CYS A 90 -16.52 -12.54 15.76
N ARG A 91 -17.86 -12.61 15.81
CA ARG A 91 -18.63 -12.85 17.05
C ARG A 91 -18.37 -14.22 17.67
N GLN A 92 -18.37 -15.27 16.84
CA GLN A 92 -18.08 -16.65 17.29
C GLN A 92 -16.71 -16.74 17.96
N PHE A 93 -15.73 -16.00 17.44
CA PHE A 93 -14.34 -16.03 17.86
C PHE A 93 -13.93 -14.84 18.75
N SER A 94 -14.89 -14.04 19.23
CA SER A 94 -14.68 -12.85 20.07
C SER A 94 -14.27 -13.17 21.52
N ARG A 95 -14.56 -14.38 22.01
CA ARG A 95 -14.24 -14.74 23.39
C ARG A 95 -12.73 -14.95 23.58
N PRO A 96 -12.16 -14.50 24.71
CA PRO A 96 -10.78 -14.80 25.07
C PRO A 96 -10.53 -16.30 25.04
N ASP A 97 -9.31 -16.70 24.68
CA ASP A 97 -8.95 -18.10 24.66
C ASP A 97 -9.04 -18.68 26.08
N ALA A 98 -9.82 -19.74 26.26
CA ALA A 98 -9.76 -20.61 27.45
C ALA A 98 -8.64 -21.67 27.32
N SER A 99 -7.87 -21.61 26.22
CA SER A 99 -6.79 -22.53 25.88
C SER A 99 -5.47 -22.02 26.46
N ASP A 100 -4.82 -22.85 27.26
CA ASP A 100 -3.45 -22.66 27.78
C ASP A 100 -2.37 -22.78 26.69
N SER A 101 -2.71 -22.75 25.39
CA SER A 101 -1.72 -22.97 24.33
C SER A 101 -0.81 -21.77 24.06
N ASP A 102 0.48 -22.07 23.92
CA ASP A 102 1.56 -21.09 23.88
C ASP A 102 1.61 -20.23 22.60
N THR A 103 0.95 -20.62 21.49
CA THR A 103 1.07 -19.87 20.21
C THR A 103 -0.26 -19.59 19.52
N HIS A 104 -0.28 -18.52 18.72
CA HIS A 104 -1.47 -18.13 17.94
C HIS A 104 -1.95 -19.22 16.98
N ILE A 105 -1.02 -19.97 16.36
CA ILE A 105 -1.36 -21.06 15.43
C ILE A 105 -2.06 -22.21 16.17
N HIS A 106 -1.60 -22.58 17.38
CA HIS A 106 -2.28 -23.60 18.19
C HIS A 106 -3.74 -23.23 18.45
N ARG A 107 -4.00 -21.97 18.82
CA ARG A 107 -5.37 -21.49 19.08
C ARG A 107 -6.26 -21.52 17.85
N LEU A 108 -5.70 -21.27 16.66
CA LEU A 108 -6.45 -21.40 15.40
C LEU A 108 -6.73 -22.87 15.02
N VAL A 109 -5.84 -23.79 15.39
CA VAL A 109 -6.06 -25.24 15.24
C VAL A 109 -7.12 -25.73 16.24
N ASP A 110 -7.07 -25.30 17.49
CA ASP A 110 -8.08 -25.62 18.52
C ASP A 110 -9.48 -25.14 18.09
N ARG A 111 -9.54 -23.95 17.47
CA ARG A 111 -10.76 -23.37 16.88
C ARG A 111 -11.18 -24.03 15.57
N LYS A 112 -10.42 -25.00 15.06
CA LYS A 112 -10.62 -25.68 13.77
C LYS A 112 -10.59 -24.76 12.54
N ILE A 113 -10.07 -23.54 12.69
CA ILE A 113 -9.85 -22.62 11.56
C ILE A 113 -8.70 -23.13 10.69
N LEU A 114 -7.67 -23.70 11.33
CA LEU A 114 -6.54 -24.36 10.68
C LEU A 114 -6.53 -25.86 11.01
N LEU A 115 -5.87 -26.63 10.15
CA LEU A 115 -5.69 -28.06 10.35
C LEU A 115 -4.47 -28.36 11.24
N PRO A 116 -4.46 -29.49 11.99
CA PRO A 116 -3.35 -29.83 12.88
C PRO A 116 -1.97 -29.86 12.21
N TYR A 117 -1.90 -30.19 10.91
CA TYR A 117 -0.63 -30.25 10.18
C TYR A 117 0.10 -28.90 10.14
N PHE A 118 -0.60 -27.76 10.30
CA PHE A 118 0.01 -26.43 10.36
C PHE A 118 1.07 -26.30 11.46
N LEU A 119 0.93 -27.07 12.54
CA LEU A 119 1.85 -27.07 13.68
C LEU A 119 3.23 -27.64 13.32
N ASP A 120 3.30 -28.58 12.37
CA ASP A 120 4.55 -29.20 11.92
C ASP A 120 5.24 -28.40 10.78
N ILE A 121 4.53 -27.45 10.16
CA ILE A 121 5.07 -26.67 9.04
C ILE A 121 6.38 -25.96 9.36
N PRO A 122 6.56 -25.27 10.51
CA PRO A 122 7.84 -24.64 10.84
C PRO A 122 9.01 -25.65 10.86
N HIS A 123 8.77 -26.87 11.33
CA HIS A 123 9.78 -27.94 11.33
C HIS A 123 10.12 -28.41 9.92
N ARG A 124 9.11 -28.64 9.08
CA ARG A 124 9.29 -29.02 7.67
C ARG A 124 10.05 -27.95 6.88
N LEU A 125 9.75 -26.66 7.09
CA LEU A 125 10.43 -25.56 6.42
C LEU A 125 11.92 -25.47 6.79
N ARG A 126 12.28 -25.75 8.06
CA ARG A 126 13.70 -25.79 8.49
C ARG A 126 14.51 -26.90 7.84
N LYS A 127 13.85 -27.99 7.42
CA LYS A 127 14.50 -29.13 6.73
C LYS A 127 14.69 -28.89 5.23
N LEU A 128 14.02 -27.90 4.64
CA LEU A 128 14.23 -27.59 3.23
C LEU A 128 15.65 -27.09 3.04
N PRO A 129 16.31 -27.45 1.92
CA PRO A 129 17.59 -26.86 1.58
C PRO A 129 17.39 -25.35 1.55
N HIS A 130 18.24 -24.61 2.25
CA HIS A 130 18.22 -23.17 2.16
C HIS A 130 18.55 -22.86 0.71
N PRO A 131 17.60 -22.32 -0.06
CA PRO A 131 17.89 -21.98 -1.42
C PRO A 131 19.00 -20.93 -1.34
N ARG A 132 20.13 -21.20 -2.01
CA ARG A 132 21.30 -20.32 -1.96
C ARG A 132 20.79 -18.91 -2.19
N GLY A 133 21.25 -17.98 -1.35
CA GLY A 133 21.08 -16.58 -1.66
C GLY A 133 21.87 -16.40 -2.94
N ASP A 134 21.21 -16.55 -4.08
CA ASP A 134 21.80 -16.21 -5.36
C ASP A 134 21.99 -14.70 -5.26
N ALA A 135 23.14 -14.32 -4.72
CA ALA A 135 23.70 -13.01 -4.95
C ALA A 135 23.69 -12.88 -6.48
N PRO A 136 23.00 -11.88 -7.02
CA PRO A 136 22.90 -11.77 -8.45
C PRO A 136 24.31 -11.77 -9.04
N SER A 137 24.53 -12.60 -10.06
CA SER A 137 25.44 -12.22 -11.14
C SER A 137 25.13 -10.76 -11.46
N LYS A 138 26.16 -9.90 -11.58
CA LYS A 138 25.98 -8.49 -11.94
C LYS A 138 24.88 -8.41 -13.00
N PRO A 139 23.81 -7.60 -12.80
CA PRO A 139 22.73 -7.52 -13.76
C PRO A 139 23.34 -7.28 -15.14
N SER A 140 23.05 -8.16 -16.10
CA SER A 140 23.32 -7.85 -17.50
C SER A 140 22.21 -6.94 -18.01
N PRO A 141 22.38 -6.25 -19.14
CA PRO A 141 21.30 -5.47 -19.76
C PRO A 141 20.04 -6.29 -20.07
N GLU A 142 20.13 -7.62 -20.08
CA GLU A 142 19.02 -8.55 -20.36
C GLU A 142 18.35 -9.09 -19.08
N THR A 143 18.89 -8.80 -17.89
CA THR A 143 18.35 -9.30 -16.63
C THR A 143 17.29 -8.36 -16.06
N ILE A 144 16.12 -8.90 -15.72
CA ILE A 144 15.02 -8.14 -15.13
C ILE A 144 15.04 -8.27 -13.60
N ILE A 145 15.11 -7.14 -12.92
CA ILE A 145 15.08 -7.08 -11.46
C ILE A 145 13.64 -7.06 -10.97
N VAL A 146 13.31 -8.01 -10.09
CA VAL A 146 11.96 -8.24 -9.61
C VAL A 146 11.85 -7.94 -8.12
N GLY A 147 11.10 -6.88 -7.80
CA GLY A 147 10.61 -6.62 -6.46
C GLY A 147 9.38 -7.48 -6.13
N GLY A 148 8.20 -6.84 -6.02
CA GLY A 148 6.92 -7.54 -5.81
C GLY A 148 6.38 -8.27 -7.03
N GLY A 149 6.74 -7.81 -8.23
CA GLY A 149 6.26 -8.28 -9.54
C GLY A 149 4.83 -7.85 -9.90
N THR A 150 4.15 -7.08 -9.06
CA THR A 150 2.72 -6.75 -9.21
C THR A 150 2.40 -5.90 -10.43
N ASN A 151 3.39 -5.22 -11.01
CA ASN A 151 3.27 -4.46 -12.25
C ASN A 151 3.88 -5.22 -13.43
N LEU A 152 5.06 -5.83 -13.24
CA LEU A 152 5.76 -6.60 -14.28
C LEU A 152 4.87 -7.67 -14.92
N TRP A 153 4.20 -8.50 -14.11
CA TRP A 153 3.36 -9.60 -14.63
C TRP A 153 2.10 -9.13 -15.38
N VAL A 154 1.75 -7.85 -15.29
CA VAL A 154 0.60 -7.26 -16.00
C VAL A 154 1.01 -6.78 -17.39
N ALA A 155 2.24 -6.31 -17.57
CA ALA A 155 2.71 -5.73 -18.82
C ALA A 155 2.86 -6.81 -19.90
N GLU A 156 3.84 -7.72 -19.76
CA GLU A 156 4.17 -8.70 -20.79
C GLU A 156 4.52 -10.08 -20.20
N PRO A 157 3.51 -10.84 -19.71
CA PRO A 157 3.75 -12.09 -19.01
C PRO A 157 4.46 -13.15 -19.87
N GLY A 158 4.28 -13.11 -21.20
CA GLY A 158 4.89 -14.06 -22.13
C GLY A 158 6.41 -13.95 -22.20
N GLU A 159 6.93 -12.72 -22.33
CA GLU A 159 8.37 -12.46 -22.39
C GLU A 159 9.06 -12.76 -21.06
N LEU A 160 8.40 -12.43 -19.94
CA LEU A 160 8.91 -12.69 -18.59
C LEU A 160 9.15 -14.17 -18.28
N TYR A 161 8.50 -15.10 -18.97
CA TYR A 161 8.77 -16.54 -18.78
C TYR A 161 10.15 -16.97 -19.30
N GLN A 162 10.70 -16.24 -20.28
CA GLN A 162 11.99 -16.54 -20.90
C GLN A 162 13.11 -15.61 -20.43
N ALA A 163 12.77 -14.52 -19.75
CA ALA A 163 13.73 -13.57 -19.21
C ALA A 163 14.53 -14.14 -18.04
N ASP A 164 15.77 -13.67 -17.89
CA ASP A 164 16.55 -13.89 -16.68
C ASP A 164 16.03 -12.96 -15.57
N LEU A 165 15.56 -13.53 -14.45
CA LEU A 165 14.87 -12.80 -13.39
C LEU A 165 15.66 -12.82 -12.08
N ILE A 166 16.06 -11.65 -11.60
CA ILE A 166 16.67 -11.48 -10.27
C ILE A 166 15.60 -11.05 -9.26
N TYR A 167 15.25 -11.93 -8.32
CA TYR A 167 14.30 -11.60 -7.26
C TYR A 167 14.99 -11.00 -6.03
N LEU A 168 14.73 -9.73 -5.75
CA LEU A 168 15.26 -9.04 -4.56
C LEU A 168 14.58 -9.47 -3.25
N SER A 169 13.51 -10.27 -3.33
CA SER A 169 12.66 -10.65 -2.18
C SER A 169 13.37 -11.36 -1.02
N ARG A 170 14.59 -11.85 -1.22
CA ARG A 170 15.42 -12.51 -0.21
C ARG A 170 16.51 -11.63 0.39
N GLN A 171 16.81 -10.49 -0.23
CA GLN A 171 17.79 -9.55 0.29
C GLN A 171 17.18 -8.84 1.50
N ARG A 172 17.62 -9.22 2.69
CA ARG A 172 17.05 -8.72 3.95
C ARG A 172 17.38 -7.25 4.18
N ASP A 173 18.54 -6.79 3.72
CA ASP A 173 19.02 -5.43 3.92
C ASP A 173 18.19 -4.40 3.13
N LEU A 174 17.52 -4.85 2.06
CA LEU A 174 16.59 -4.04 1.29
C LEU A 174 15.17 -3.99 1.89
N LYS A 175 14.94 -4.56 3.07
CA LYS A 175 13.62 -4.58 3.71
C LYS A 175 13.57 -3.79 4.99
N GLY A 176 12.36 -3.35 5.31
CA GLY A 176 12.02 -2.80 6.60
C GLY A 176 12.21 -1.29 6.67
N ILE A 177 11.77 -0.77 7.81
CA ILE A 177 11.69 0.65 8.12
C ILE A 177 12.47 0.87 9.41
N ARG A 178 13.34 1.87 9.41
CA ARG A 178 14.19 2.18 10.56
C ARG A 178 14.43 3.68 10.65
N VAL A 179 14.51 4.17 11.87
CA VAL A 179 14.89 5.54 12.15
C VAL A 179 16.40 5.59 12.35
N GLU A 180 17.07 6.41 11.55
CA GLU A 180 18.50 6.66 11.60
C GLU A 180 18.72 8.14 11.87
N LYS A 181 19.06 8.49 13.12
CA LYS A 181 19.19 9.88 13.58
C LYS A 181 17.89 10.67 13.37
N ASP A 182 17.89 11.62 12.44
CA ASP A 182 16.82 12.54 12.07
C ASP A 182 16.08 12.10 10.78
N ARG A 183 16.35 10.89 10.28
CA ARG A 183 15.78 10.36 9.04
C ARG A 183 15.04 9.05 9.26
N CYS A 184 13.98 8.85 8.49
CA CYS A 184 13.35 7.55 8.32
C CYS A 184 13.91 6.90 7.05
N TYR A 185 14.60 5.77 7.20
CA TYR A 185 15.01 4.92 6.09
C TYR A 185 13.95 3.84 5.84
N MET A 186 13.69 3.56 4.57
CA MET A 186 12.85 2.47 4.13
C MET A 186 13.51 1.70 2.98
N GLY A 187 13.75 0.41 3.18
CA GLY A 187 14.35 -0.42 2.14
C GLY A 187 13.40 -0.63 0.95
N ALA A 188 13.93 -0.73 -0.26
CA ALA A 188 13.15 -0.82 -1.50
C ALA A 188 12.19 -2.01 -1.55
N MET A 189 12.51 -3.09 -0.84
CA MET A 189 11.68 -4.31 -0.73
C MET A 189 10.65 -4.26 0.39
N THR A 190 10.50 -3.13 1.08
CA THR A 190 9.41 -2.90 2.03
C THR A 190 8.08 -2.86 1.30
N THR A 191 7.17 -3.72 1.71
CA THR A 191 5.83 -3.86 1.10
C THR A 191 4.88 -2.76 1.57
N PHE A 192 3.82 -2.50 0.81
CA PHE A 192 2.79 -1.53 1.22
C PHE A 192 2.19 -1.93 2.58
N GLN A 193 1.99 -3.23 2.80
CA GLN A 193 1.47 -3.74 4.07
C GLN A 193 2.46 -3.51 5.22
N GLU A 194 3.76 -3.73 5.03
CA GLU A 194 4.77 -3.43 6.06
C GLU A 194 4.82 -1.93 6.38
N ILE A 195 4.55 -1.05 5.42
CA ILE A 195 4.43 0.40 5.65
C ILE A 195 3.17 0.71 6.47
N GLU A 196 2.01 0.15 6.07
CA GLU A 196 0.73 0.31 6.75
C GLU A 196 0.79 -0.17 8.21
N ASP A 197 1.47 -1.29 8.46
CA ASP A 197 1.56 -1.96 9.76
C ASP A 197 2.70 -1.42 10.65
N SER A 198 3.62 -0.63 10.10
CA SER A 198 4.81 -0.14 10.82
C SER A 198 4.45 0.80 11.97
N PRO A 199 4.89 0.52 13.22
CA PRO A 199 4.72 1.44 14.34
C PRO A 199 5.36 2.82 14.11
N VAL A 200 6.52 2.85 13.43
CA VAL A 200 7.21 4.10 13.07
C VAL A 200 6.30 4.94 12.16
N MET A 201 5.77 4.33 11.10
CA MET A 201 4.92 5.05 10.14
C MET A 201 3.57 5.44 10.71
N GLN A 202 2.97 4.60 11.57
CA GLN A 202 1.73 4.95 12.28
C GLN A 202 1.93 6.09 13.28
N GLY A 203 3.11 6.18 13.91
CA GLY A 203 3.47 7.30 14.78
C GLY A 203 3.66 8.61 14.00
N LEU A 204 4.28 8.55 12.83
CA LEU A 204 4.47 9.73 11.96
C LEU A 204 3.19 10.17 11.24
N PHE A 205 2.32 9.21 10.88
CA PHE A 205 1.14 9.46 10.07
C PHE A 205 -0.08 8.75 10.70
N PRO A 206 -0.79 9.41 11.64
CA PRO A 206 -1.89 8.78 12.38
C PRO A 206 -3.02 8.21 11.49
N ARG A 207 -3.21 8.78 10.29
CA ARG A 207 -4.23 8.36 9.31
C ARG A 207 -3.71 7.36 8.26
N ILE A 208 -2.50 6.82 8.41
CA ILE A 208 -1.87 5.98 7.38
C ILE A 208 -2.72 4.79 6.94
N ARG A 209 -3.40 4.11 7.88
CA ARG A 209 -4.28 2.98 7.56
C ARG A 209 -5.45 3.40 6.67
N GLU A 210 -6.01 4.58 6.87
CA GLU A 210 -7.07 5.11 6.01
C GLU A 210 -6.56 5.33 4.57
N TYR A 211 -5.35 5.87 4.43
CA TYR A 211 -4.73 6.11 3.13
C TYR A 211 -4.46 4.79 2.40
N PHE A 212 -3.84 3.82 3.08
CA PHE A 212 -3.46 2.53 2.49
C PHE A 212 -4.67 1.65 2.18
N GLN A 213 -5.81 1.81 2.87
CA GLN A 213 -7.07 1.17 2.51
C GLN A 213 -7.62 1.62 1.14
N ARG A 214 -7.19 2.77 0.63
CA ARG A 214 -7.52 3.27 -0.72
C ARG A 214 -6.44 2.91 -1.76
N MET A 215 -5.33 2.29 -1.34
CA MET A 215 -4.21 1.88 -2.19
C MET A 215 -4.23 0.36 -2.42
N ALA A 216 -4.46 -0.05 -3.66
CA ALA A 216 -4.50 -1.46 -4.07
C ALA A 216 -5.46 -2.35 -3.23
N SER A 217 -5.38 -3.66 -3.40
CA SER A 217 -6.05 -4.65 -2.55
C SER A 217 -5.08 -5.22 -1.51
N PRO A 218 -5.56 -5.86 -0.43
CA PRO A 218 -4.68 -6.49 0.56
C PRO A 218 -3.67 -7.48 -0.04
N SER A 219 -4.09 -8.29 -1.02
CA SER A 219 -3.21 -9.26 -1.68
C SER A 219 -2.09 -8.60 -2.49
N ILE A 220 -2.38 -7.46 -3.12
CA ILE A 220 -1.37 -6.64 -3.80
C ILE A 220 -0.49 -5.94 -2.77
N ARG A 221 -1.05 -5.38 -1.68
CA ARG A 221 -0.26 -4.68 -0.65
C ARG A 221 0.74 -5.58 0.06
N GLY A 222 0.43 -6.86 0.25
CA GLY A 222 1.35 -7.85 0.82
C GLY A 222 2.51 -8.26 -0.10
N ARG A 223 2.56 -7.77 -1.35
CA ARG A 223 3.62 -8.08 -2.31
C ARG A 223 4.23 -6.86 -2.98
N GLY A 224 3.42 -5.87 -3.34
CA GLY A 224 3.85 -4.61 -3.92
C GLY A 224 4.80 -3.93 -2.95
N THR A 225 5.91 -3.45 -3.49
CA THR A 225 7.03 -2.87 -2.72
C THR A 225 7.15 -1.39 -3.01
N VAL A 226 7.66 -0.60 -2.06
CA VAL A 226 7.94 0.83 -2.29
C VAL A 226 8.88 1.05 -3.46
N GLY A 227 9.96 0.26 -3.56
CA GLY A 227 10.92 0.37 -4.65
C GLY A 227 10.26 0.05 -5.98
N GLY A 228 9.59 -1.10 -6.08
CA GLY A 228 8.78 -1.46 -7.25
C GLY A 228 7.72 -0.43 -7.67
N ASN A 229 7.12 0.31 -6.72
CA ASN A 229 6.16 1.37 -7.06
C ASN A 229 6.86 2.60 -7.65
N ILE A 230 7.98 3.00 -7.05
CA ILE A 230 8.78 4.15 -7.49
C ILE A 230 9.42 3.87 -8.85
N VAL A 231 10.09 2.73 -9.02
CA VAL A 231 10.76 2.39 -10.30
C VAL A 231 9.79 2.08 -11.43
N ASN A 232 8.51 1.81 -11.14
CA ASN A 232 7.52 1.76 -12.21
C ASN A 232 7.29 3.14 -12.84
N ALA A 233 7.66 4.24 -12.17
CA ALA A 233 7.51 5.61 -12.66
C ALA A 233 6.10 5.91 -13.18
N SER A 234 5.08 5.30 -12.57
CA SER A 234 3.69 5.54 -12.98
C SER A 234 3.31 6.98 -12.62
N PRO A 235 2.72 7.78 -13.55
CA PRO A 235 2.26 9.13 -13.25
C PRO A 235 1.25 9.20 -12.11
N ARG A 236 0.63 8.07 -11.76
CA ARG A 236 -0.44 7.92 -10.76
C ARG A 236 -0.01 7.05 -9.57
N GLY A 237 1.30 6.81 -9.41
CA GLY A 237 1.84 5.98 -8.33
C GLY A 237 1.48 6.54 -6.95
N ASP A 238 0.61 5.84 -6.22
CA ASP A 238 0.14 6.31 -4.91
C ASP A 238 1.29 6.50 -3.91
N LEU A 239 2.28 5.58 -3.86
CA LEU A 239 3.44 5.76 -2.97
C LEU A 239 4.42 6.80 -3.51
N SER A 240 4.63 6.88 -4.83
CA SER A 240 5.47 7.94 -5.42
C SER A 240 4.98 9.32 -4.98
N VAL A 241 3.68 9.59 -5.09
CA VAL A 241 3.08 10.86 -4.64
C VAL A 241 3.17 11.02 -3.13
N PHE A 242 2.84 9.97 -2.36
CA PHE A 242 2.95 10.01 -0.90
C PHE A 242 4.35 10.44 -0.42
N PHE A 243 5.40 9.82 -0.97
CA PHE A 243 6.78 10.09 -0.55
C PHE A 243 7.37 11.36 -1.17
N LEU A 244 6.87 11.82 -2.32
CA LEU A 244 7.29 13.08 -2.94
C LEU A 244 6.96 14.29 -2.05
N ALA A 245 5.78 14.26 -1.41
CA ALA A 245 5.40 15.27 -0.41
C ALA A 245 6.29 15.27 0.85
N LEU A 246 7.10 14.24 1.09
CA LEU A 246 8.00 14.18 2.25
C LEU A 246 9.41 14.68 1.95
N GLY A 247 9.69 15.15 0.72
CA GLY A 247 11.05 15.54 0.32
C GLY A 247 12.01 14.35 0.31
N THR A 248 11.46 13.19 -0.05
CA THR A 248 12.18 11.92 -0.03
C THR A 248 13.35 11.95 -1.00
N ARG A 249 14.44 11.26 -0.62
CA ARG A 249 15.58 10.95 -1.48
C ARG A 249 15.64 9.46 -1.75
N VAL A 250 16.02 9.09 -2.96
CA VAL A 250 16.27 7.71 -3.37
C VAL A 250 17.73 7.35 -3.19
N LEU A 251 18.00 6.11 -2.79
CA LEU A 251 19.34 5.54 -2.66
C LEU A 251 19.58 4.56 -3.81
N LEU A 252 20.52 4.91 -4.69
CA LEU A 252 20.83 4.17 -5.90
C LEU A 252 22.20 3.50 -5.76
N ASN A 253 22.33 2.27 -6.28
CA ASN A 253 23.55 1.50 -6.23
C ASN A 253 23.76 0.68 -7.52
N ASN A 254 24.92 0.82 -8.17
CA ASN A 254 25.32 0.01 -9.33
C ASN A 254 26.28 -1.15 -8.99
N GLY A 255 26.47 -1.43 -7.71
CA GLY A 255 27.36 -2.48 -7.19
C GLY A 255 28.75 -1.98 -6.79
N GLU A 256 29.16 -0.80 -7.25
CA GLU A 256 30.48 -0.20 -6.95
C GLU A 256 30.31 1.14 -6.24
N ASN A 257 29.37 1.96 -6.70
CA ASN A 257 29.11 3.29 -6.18
C ASN A 257 27.67 3.40 -5.64
N ARG A 258 27.52 4.22 -4.60
CA ARG A 258 26.23 4.61 -4.03
C ARG A 258 26.04 6.11 -4.19
N ARG A 259 24.85 6.51 -4.62
CA ARG A 259 24.46 7.93 -4.69
C ARG A 259 23.05 8.16 -4.18
N GLU A 260 22.79 9.42 -3.87
CA GLU A 260 21.47 9.90 -3.49
C GLU A 260 20.95 10.89 -4.54
N LEU A 261 19.67 10.78 -4.86
CA LEU A 261 18.96 11.72 -5.74
C LEU A 261 17.66 12.14 -5.06
N ALA A 262 17.21 13.39 -5.25
CA ALA A 262 15.89 13.78 -4.79
C ALA A 262 14.82 12.99 -5.58
N LEU A 263 13.72 12.61 -4.94
CA LEU A 263 12.70 11.78 -5.60
C LEU A 263 12.05 12.54 -6.77
N GLU A 264 11.90 13.87 -6.67
CA GLU A 264 11.45 14.73 -7.76
C GLU A 264 12.36 14.68 -9.00
N ASP A 265 13.67 14.59 -8.80
CA ASP A 265 14.65 14.54 -9.90
C ASP A 265 14.79 13.13 -10.49
N PHE A 266 14.24 12.12 -9.80
CA PHE A 266 14.32 10.73 -10.26
C PHE A 266 13.34 10.42 -11.39
N PHE A 267 12.23 11.16 -11.50
CA PHE A 267 11.24 10.98 -12.57
C PHE A 267 11.52 11.95 -13.72
N THR A 268 12.04 11.45 -14.84
CA THR A 268 12.45 12.29 -15.99
C THR A 268 11.40 12.36 -17.10
N GLY A 269 10.44 11.43 -17.10
CA GLY A 269 9.39 11.35 -18.11
C GLY A 269 8.41 10.21 -17.85
N HIS A 270 7.48 10.00 -18.79
CA HIS A 270 6.46 8.96 -18.65
C HIS A 270 7.09 7.57 -18.59
N GLU A 271 7.04 6.94 -17.41
CA GLU A 271 7.70 5.65 -17.18
C GLU A 271 9.22 5.70 -17.46
N GLN A 272 9.83 6.87 -17.25
CA GLN A 272 11.26 7.12 -17.42
C GLN A 272 11.88 7.62 -16.12
N LEU A 273 13.09 7.15 -15.85
CA LEU A 273 13.84 7.43 -14.63
C LEU A 273 15.23 7.97 -14.96
N GLU A 274 15.85 8.61 -13.97
CA GLU A 274 17.28 8.92 -13.98
C GLU A 274 18.08 7.81 -13.27
N ASP A 275 18.06 6.61 -13.85
CA ASP A 275 18.75 5.41 -13.36
C ASP A 275 19.94 5.03 -14.25
N GLN A 276 21.15 5.14 -13.72
CA GLN A 276 22.40 4.87 -14.46
C GLN A 276 22.78 3.38 -14.37
N ASP A 277 21.87 2.50 -14.82
CA ASP A 277 21.95 1.04 -14.61
C ASP A 277 22.05 0.66 -13.12
N GLU A 278 21.39 1.43 -12.27
CA GLU A 278 21.43 1.31 -10.80
C GLU A 278 20.20 0.59 -10.24
N ILE A 279 20.39 -0.07 -9.10
CA ILE A 279 19.30 -0.62 -8.29
C ILE A 279 18.89 0.42 -7.25
N LEU A 280 17.59 0.64 -7.11
CA LEU A 280 17.02 1.33 -5.95
C LEU A 280 17.16 0.45 -4.70
N GLU A 281 18.07 0.80 -3.78
CA GLU A 281 18.25 0.09 -2.50
C GLU A 281 17.17 0.47 -1.48
N GLY A 282 16.71 1.72 -1.52
CA GLY A 282 15.73 2.25 -0.59
C GLY A 282 15.50 3.73 -0.76
N ILE A 283 14.71 4.28 0.16
CA ILE A 283 14.40 5.70 0.23
C ILE A 283 14.65 6.21 1.65
N HIS A 284 14.88 7.50 1.79
CA HIS A 284 14.87 8.16 3.08
C HIS A 284 14.24 9.55 3.00
N PHE A 285 13.63 9.96 4.10
CA PHE A 285 13.08 11.31 4.28
C PHE A 285 13.36 11.77 5.71
N SER A 286 13.49 13.07 5.90
CA SER A 286 13.64 13.67 7.23
C SER A 286 12.38 13.42 8.06
N LEU A 287 12.54 13.12 9.34
CA LEU A 287 11.40 12.95 10.24
C LEU A 287 10.62 14.26 10.30
N PRO A 288 9.31 14.25 9.96
CA PRO A 288 8.48 15.42 10.16
C PRO A 288 8.50 15.81 11.65
N PRO A 289 8.57 17.12 11.99
CA PRO A 289 8.44 17.56 13.38
C PRO A 289 7.07 17.15 13.93
N GLN A 290 6.95 17.07 15.26
CA GLN A 290 5.72 16.60 15.91
C GLN A 290 4.48 17.42 15.53
N GLU A 291 4.65 18.72 15.27
CA GLU A 291 3.58 19.65 14.87
C GLU A 291 3.33 19.64 13.34
N ALA A 292 3.97 18.75 12.59
CA ALA A 292 3.75 18.65 11.16
C ALA A 292 2.38 18.05 10.85
N PHE A 293 1.71 18.65 9.88
CA PHE A 293 0.50 18.12 9.30
C PHE A 293 0.85 17.32 8.05
N PHE A 294 0.15 16.20 7.86
CA PHE A 294 0.22 15.40 6.63
C PHE A 294 -1.18 14.98 6.22
N HIS A 295 -1.47 15.08 4.92
CA HIS A 295 -2.71 14.55 4.36
C HIS A 295 -2.48 13.96 2.97
N PHE A 296 -2.98 12.75 2.73
CA PHE A 296 -3.04 12.12 1.41
C PHE A 296 -4.50 11.97 0.99
N GLU A 297 -4.81 12.29 -0.25
CA GLU A 297 -6.15 12.14 -0.81
C GLU A 297 -6.10 11.59 -2.24
N LYS A 298 -7.12 10.82 -2.60
CA LYS A 298 -7.19 10.10 -3.88
C LYS A 298 -8.61 10.04 -4.38
N VAL A 299 -8.79 10.39 -5.66
CA VAL A 299 -10.03 10.19 -6.39
C VAL A 299 -9.84 9.12 -7.45
N SER A 300 -10.74 8.15 -7.47
CA SER A 300 -10.82 7.07 -8.45
C SER A 300 -12.29 6.74 -8.74
N ARG A 301 -12.57 5.86 -9.71
CA ARG A 301 -13.97 5.52 -10.06
C ARG A 301 -14.66 4.70 -8.97
N ARG A 302 -13.86 4.00 -8.16
CA ARG A 302 -14.30 3.31 -6.94
C ARG A 302 -13.39 3.72 -5.79
N ALA A 303 -13.94 3.79 -4.58
CA ALA A 303 -13.18 4.19 -3.38
C ALA A 303 -12.05 3.21 -3.00
N HIS A 304 -12.24 1.92 -3.28
CA HIS A 304 -11.29 0.86 -2.97
C HIS A 304 -10.93 0.05 -4.22
N PHE A 305 -9.71 -0.52 -4.20
CA PHE A 305 -9.18 -1.38 -5.26
C PHE A 305 -9.37 -0.78 -6.67
N ASP A 306 -8.89 0.45 -6.83
CA ASP A 306 -8.86 1.15 -8.11
C ASP A 306 -7.60 2.01 -8.21
N ALA A 307 -7.10 2.21 -9.42
CA ALA A 307 -6.01 3.15 -9.64
C ALA A 307 -6.53 4.59 -9.59
N ALA A 308 -5.68 5.52 -9.13
CA ALA A 308 -6.06 6.93 -9.06
C ALA A 308 -6.50 7.46 -10.43
N CYS A 309 -7.49 8.34 -10.45
CA CYS A 309 -7.63 9.31 -11.53
C CYS A 309 -6.65 10.46 -11.27
N VAL A 310 -6.77 11.06 -10.08
CA VAL A 310 -5.83 12.03 -9.51
C VAL A 310 -5.66 11.68 -8.02
N ASN A 311 -4.43 11.78 -7.53
CA ASN A 311 -4.09 11.69 -6.11
C ASN A 311 -3.18 12.87 -5.74
N SER A 312 -3.13 13.22 -4.46
CA SER A 312 -2.29 14.28 -3.95
C SER A 312 -1.89 14.03 -2.50
N ALA A 313 -0.69 14.48 -2.14
CA ALA A 313 -0.18 14.44 -0.79
C ALA A 313 0.39 15.82 -0.42
N ILE A 314 0.13 16.24 0.81
CA ILE A 314 0.66 17.48 1.38
C ILE A 314 1.34 17.17 2.71
N GLN A 315 2.49 17.79 2.94
CA GLN A 315 3.13 17.90 4.24
C GLN A 315 3.35 19.38 4.53
N MET A 316 3.08 19.83 5.75
CA MET A 316 3.37 21.20 6.14
C MET A 316 3.60 21.38 7.64
N THR A 317 4.23 22.49 8.00
CA THR A 317 4.25 23.03 9.36
C THR A 317 3.54 24.36 9.38
N VAL A 318 2.80 24.63 10.45
CA VAL A 318 1.98 25.84 10.58
C VAL A 318 2.26 26.48 11.94
N ASP A 319 2.44 27.79 11.94
CA ASP A 319 2.69 28.62 13.12
C ASP A 319 1.72 29.80 13.09
N ASP A 320 0.82 29.88 14.09
CA ASP A 320 -0.25 30.88 14.19
C ASP A 320 -1.09 31.05 12.90
N GLY A 321 -1.39 29.94 12.21
CA GLY A 321 -2.14 29.95 10.95
C GLY A 321 -1.32 30.33 9.71
N VAL A 322 -0.02 30.60 9.85
CA VAL A 322 0.92 30.84 8.76
C VAL A 322 1.67 29.57 8.43
N ILE A 323 1.71 29.21 7.15
CA ILE A 323 2.44 28.04 6.65
C ILE A 323 3.94 28.35 6.65
N ARG A 324 4.76 27.57 7.37
CA ARG A 324 6.22 27.80 7.48
C ARG A 324 7.03 26.92 6.54
N GLN A 325 6.64 25.67 6.42
CA GLN A 325 7.19 24.74 5.45
C GLN A 325 6.02 24.02 4.82
N ILE A 326 6.09 23.79 3.52
CA ILE A 326 5.07 23.03 2.80
C ILE A 326 5.75 22.26 1.68
N ARG A 327 5.19 21.09 1.39
CA ARG A 327 5.44 20.33 0.19
C ARG A 327 4.14 19.74 -0.29
N LEU A 328 3.82 19.97 -1.56
CA LEU A 328 2.63 19.45 -2.20
C LEU A 328 3.02 18.65 -3.44
N SER A 329 2.43 17.46 -3.57
CA SER A 329 2.65 16.58 -4.72
C SER A 329 1.33 16.08 -5.27
N ALA A 330 1.32 15.72 -6.55
CA ALA A 330 0.15 15.22 -7.24
C ALA A 330 0.50 14.18 -8.29
N GLY A 331 -0.42 13.24 -8.52
CA GLY A 331 -0.32 12.24 -9.58
C GLY A 331 -1.53 12.27 -10.49
N GLY A 332 -1.35 11.79 -11.72
CA GLY A 332 -2.37 11.82 -12.78
C GLY A 332 -2.59 13.18 -13.42
N VAL A 333 -1.72 14.16 -13.11
CA VAL A 333 -1.82 15.55 -13.57
C VAL A 333 -0.70 15.98 -14.53
N ALA A 334 0.28 15.11 -14.72
CA ALA A 334 1.42 15.26 -15.64
C ALA A 334 1.89 13.87 -16.10
N PRO A 335 2.86 13.77 -17.02
CA PRO A 335 3.49 12.50 -17.41
C PRO A 335 4.24 11.78 -16.28
N ILE A 336 4.55 12.46 -15.18
CA ILE A 336 5.23 11.95 -13.98
C ILE A 336 4.43 12.30 -12.71
N PRO A 337 4.67 11.61 -11.58
CA PRO A 337 4.33 12.17 -10.26
C PRO A 337 5.00 13.54 -10.12
N LEU A 338 4.21 14.56 -9.84
CA LEU A 338 4.66 15.95 -9.90
C LEU A 338 4.75 16.57 -8.51
N TYR A 339 5.88 17.20 -8.23
CA TYR A 339 6.03 18.13 -7.12
C TYR A 339 5.56 19.51 -7.60
N LEU A 340 4.59 20.11 -6.91
CA LEU A 340 3.99 21.40 -7.30
C LEU A 340 4.82 22.54 -6.69
N SER A 341 5.97 22.85 -7.31
CA SER A 341 6.92 23.84 -6.81
C SER A 341 6.31 25.24 -6.70
N ASP A 342 5.63 25.72 -7.73
CA ASP A 342 5.18 27.12 -7.77
C ASP A 342 4.04 27.34 -6.77
N THR A 343 3.16 26.35 -6.62
CA THR A 343 2.09 26.33 -5.61
C THR A 343 2.67 26.28 -4.20
N THR A 344 3.73 25.48 -4.00
CA THR A 344 4.41 25.36 -2.70
C THR A 344 5.12 26.67 -2.34
N ASP A 345 5.83 27.28 -3.28
CA ASP A 345 6.51 28.57 -3.10
C ASP A 345 5.51 29.68 -2.79
N TYR A 346 4.37 29.70 -3.49
CA TYR A 346 3.31 30.68 -3.21
C TYR A 346 2.75 30.55 -1.80
N LEU A 347 2.52 29.31 -1.32
CA LEU A 347 1.92 29.03 -0.02
C LEU A 347 2.88 29.21 1.15
N THR A 348 4.20 29.17 0.91
CA THR A 348 5.21 29.39 1.94
C THR A 348 5.07 30.80 2.52
N ASP A 349 5.08 30.89 3.85
CA ASP A 349 4.84 32.12 4.64
C ASP A 349 3.49 32.82 4.37
N ARG A 350 2.50 32.09 3.84
CA ARG A 350 1.12 32.58 3.71
C ARG A 350 0.25 32.16 4.88
N GLU A 351 -0.67 33.03 5.24
CA GLU A 351 -1.79 32.68 6.12
C GLU A 351 -2.77 31.75 5.42
N ILE A 352 -3.28 30.75 6.15
CA ILE A 352 -4.32 29.83 5.70
C ILE A 352 -5.66 30.57 5.71
N THR A 353 -6.09 31.02 4.53
CA THR A 353 -7.37 31.70 4.32
C THR A 353 -8.05 31.14 3.06
N PRO A 354 -9.38 31.23 2.93
CA PRO A 354 -10.05 30.79 1.70
C PRO A 354 -9.50 31.49 0.44
N GLY A 355 -9.05 32.74 0.56
CA GLY A 355 -8.42 33.49 -0.54
C GLY A 355 -7.09 32.89 -0.98
N SER A 356 -6.17 32.64 -0.05
CA SER A 356 -4.86 32.04 -0.36
C SER A 356 -5.01 30.62 -0.91
N ILE A 357 -5.95 29.83 -0.39
CA ILE A 357 -6.17 28.46 -0.89
C ILE A 357 -6.80 28.46 -2.29
N ARG A 358 -7.71 29.39 -2.61
CA ARG A 358 -8.22 29.54 -3.98
C ARG A 358 -7.11 29.88 -4.97
N GLU A 359 -6.24 30.83 -4.60
CA GLU A 359 -5.13 31.26 -5.44
C GLU A 359 -4.11 30.13 -5.67
N ALA A 360 -3.76 29.38 -4.62
CA ALA A 360 -2.93 28.18 -4.74
C ALA A 360 -3.55 27.16 -5.72
N GLY A 361 -4.88 27.00 -5.65
CA GLY A 361 -5.63 26.19 -6.62
C GLY A 361 -5.51 26.67 -8.06
N SER A 362 -5.41 27.98 -8.30
CA SER A 362 -5.20 28.59 -9.62
C SER A 362 -3.77 28.42 -10.12
N ILE A 363 -2.77 28.66 -9.25
CA ILE A 363 -1.35 28.48 -9.57
C ILE A 363 -1.07 27.01 -9.95
N ALA A 364 -1.62 26.08 -9.18
CA ALA A 364 -1.52 24.65 -9.48
C ALA A 364 -2.06 24.29 -10.88
N GLN A 365 -3.01 25.03 -11.44
CA GLN A 365 -3.50 24.77 -12.82
C GLN A 365 -2.48 25.12 -13.90
N ALA A 366 -1.59 26.09 -13.62
CA ALA A 366 -0.54 26.52 -14.55
C ALA A 366 0.65 25.55 -14.55
N GLU A 367 0.90 24.85 -13.44
CA GLU A 367 1.99 23.86 -13.31
C GLU A 367 1.68 22.51 -13.96
N ILE A 368 0.40 22.19 -14.20
CA ILE A 368 -0.02 20.87 -14.65
C ILE A 368 -0.38 20.78 -16.13
N SER A 369 -0.13 19.60 -16.69
CA SER A 369 -0.40 19.26 -18.10
C SER A 369 -1.12 17.92 -18.25
N PRO A 370 -2.33 17.74 -17.65
CA PRO A 370 -3.03 16.47 -17.70
C PRO A 370 -3.51 16.13 -19.10
N THR A 371 -3.42 14.86 -19.46
CA THR A 371 -4.06 14.29 -20.66
C THR A 371 -5.35 13.56 -20.29
N GLY A 372 -6.30 13.49 -21.24
CA GLY A 372 -7.52 12.71 -21.06
C GLY A 372 -7.29 11.20 -21.26
N ASP A 373 -8.00 10.36 -20.50
CA ASP A 373 -7.98 8.90 -20.65
C ASP A 373 -9.28 8.24 -20.15
N ALA A 374 -9.31 6.90 -20.07
CA ALA A 374 -10.47 6.13 -19.60
C ALA A 374 -10.92 6.41 -18.14
N ARG A 375 -10.13 7.19 -17.38
CA ARG A 375 -10.41 7.60 -16.00
C ARG A 375 -10.91 9.04 -15.90
N GLY A 376 -10.80 9.83 -16.97
CA GLY A 376 -11.36 11.18 -17.02
C GLY A 376 -10.75 12.06 -18.11
N SER A 377 -11.46 13.11 -18.49
CA SER A 377 -10.92 14.17 -19.36
C SER A 377 -9.82 14.97 -18.65
N ALA A 378 -9.01 15.69 -19.42
CA ALA A 378 -8.02 16.62 -18.88
C ALA A 378 -8.68 17.66 -17.95
N ASP A 379 -9.82 18.23 -18.35
CA ASP A 379 -10.58 19.19 -17.55
C ASP A 379 -11.08 18.61 -16.23
N TYR A 380 -11.53 17.35 -16.26
CA TYR A 380 -11.94 16.66 -15.03
C TYR A 380 -10.74 16.46 -14.09
N LYS A 381 -9.58 16.07 -14.61
CA LYS A 381 -8.35 15.92 -13.80
C LYS A 381 -7.88 17.27 -13.22
N ARG A 382 -7.94 18.35 -14.01
CA ARG A 382 -7.70 19.73 -13.56
C ARG A 382 -8.60 20.12 -12.39
N LEU A 383 -9.91 19.90 -12.56
CA LEU A 383 -10.90 20.12 -11.50
C LEU A 383 -10.59 19.29 -10.25
N LEU A 384 -10.29 18.00 -10.43
CA LEU A 384 -9.99 17.11 -9.32
C LEU A 384 -8.77 17.59 -8.53
N LEU A 385 -7.66 17.95 -9.17
CA LEU A 385 -6.50 18.47 -8.44
C LEU A 385 -6.87 19.67 -7.57
N ARG A 386 -7.59 20.64 -8.13
CA ARG A 386 -8.05 21.80 -7.37
C ARG A 386 -8.90 21.39 -6.15
N GLN A 387 -9.82 20.43 -6.34
CA GLN A 387 -10.63 19.93 -5.23
C GLN A 387 -9.80 19.15 -4.19
N LEU A 388 -8.75 18.44 -4.60
CA LEU A 388 -7.85 17.76 -3.68
C LEU A 388 -7.07 18.75 -2.82
N ILE A 389 -6.53 19.81 -3.44
CA ILE A 389 -5.89 20.92 -2.71
C ILE A 389 -6.85 21.47 -1.65
N TYR A 390 -8.10 21.75 -2.04
CA TYR A 390 -9.12 22.24 -1.11
C TYR A 390 -9.40 21.23 0.02
N ALA A 391 -9.53 19.94 -0.33
CA ALA A 391 -9.79 18.88 0.64
C ALA A 391 -8.67 18.76 1.69
N HIS A 392 -7.40 18.97 1.30
CA HIS A 392 -6.28 19.01 2.25
C HIS A 392 -6.50 20.08 3.32
N PHE A 393 -6.78 21.32 2.92
CA PHE A 393 -6.96 22.42 3.86
C PHE A 393 -8.25 22.34 4.67
N ILE A 394 -9.37 21.93 4.06
CA ILE A 394 -10.62 21.69 4.80
C ILE A 394 -10.43 20.61 5.86
N THR A 395 -9.68 19.56 5.54
CA THR A 395 -9.50 18.43 6.46
C THR A 395 -8.55 18.75 7.61
N LEU A 396 -7.48 19.51 7.33
CA LEU A 396 -6.46 19.85 8.32
C LEU A 396 -6.82 21.10 9.15
N PHE A 397 -7.57 22.06 8.57
CA PHE A 397 -7.91 23.35 9.19
C PHE A 397 -9.40 23.70 8.95
N PRO A 398 -10.35 22.84 9.37
CA PRO A 398 -11.78 23.03 9.14
C PRO A 398 -12.34 24.34 9.74
N GLU A 399 -11.68 24.88 10.77
CA GLU A 399 -12.01 26.15 11.40
C GLU A 399 -11.58 27.39 10.59
N ARG A 400 -10.64 27.23 9.65
CA ARG A 400 -10.12 28.31 8.79
C ARG A 400 -10.66 28.25 7.36
N VAL A 401 -10.91 27.05 6.85
CA VAL A 401 -11.29 26.82 5.46
C VAL A 401 -12.49 25.88 5.38
N THR A 402 -13.59 26.38 4.80
CA THR A 402 -14.80 25.60 4.52
C THR A 402 -15.04 25.48 3.03
N LEU A 403 -15.83 24.48 2.62
CA LEU A 403 -16.22 24.32 1.23
C LEU A 403 -17.00 25.53 0.72
N GLU A 404 -17.90 26.09 1.55
CA GLU A 404 -18.69 27.27 1.23
C GLU A 404 -17.81 28.49 0.98
N ALA A 405 -16.74 28.67 1.75
CA ALA A 405 -15.82 29.79 1.59
C ALA A 405 -14.91 29.67 0.37
N LEU A 406 -14.76 28.48 -0.21
CA LEU A 406 -13.94 28.20 -1.39
C LEU A 406 -14.72 28.21 -2.71
N ARG A 407 -16.04 28.25 -2.65
CA ARG A 407 -16.91 28.53 -3.81
C ARG A 407 -16.83 29.99 -4.19
#